data_AF-A0A168NBC6-F1
#
_entry.id   AF-A0A168NBC6-F1
#
_cell.length_a   1.000
_cell.length_b   1.000
_cell.length_c   1.000
_cell.angle_alpha   90.00
_cell.angle_beta   90.00
_cell.angle_gamma   90.00
#
_symmetry.space_group_name_H-M   'P 1'
#
loop_
_entity.id
_entity.type
_entity.pdbx_description
1 polymer ?
#
loop_
_entity_poly.entity_id
_entity_poly.type
_entity_poly.pdbx_seq_one_letter_code
_entity_poly.pdbx_strand_id
1 'polypeptide(L)'
;MEQHNDKRRISHQPSKRIGAVDVRLPHIWSCFYLARAALNPPTSLCKKLFPAIGKWHDRLAAKELSPGDPIRPTVTDNAFVQVIMMFRKTFLQDSVLMMELHPCYPIWQHSTFSDPAYWSFKGQVHIIA
;
A
#
# COMPACT_ATOMS: atom_id res chain seq x y z
N MET A 1 24.17 5.25 31.99
CA MET A 1 22.74 4.86 31.97
C MET A 1 22.33 4.90 30.51
N GLU A 2 22.53 3.78 29.79
CA GLU A 2 22.23 3.70 28.36
C GLU A 2 20.72 3.80 28.14
N GLN A 3 20.30 4.77 27.33
CA GLN A 3 18.93 4.83 26.85
C GLN A 3 18.76 3.71 25.83
N HIS A 4 18.10 2.64 26.26
CA HIS A 4 17.63 1.58 25.38
C HIS A 4 16.65 2.21 24.38
N ASN A 5 17.15 2.46 23.17
CA ASN A 5 16.35 2.90 22.04
C ASN A 5 15.38 1.76 21.71
N ASP A 6 14.13 1.89 22.15
CA ASP A 6 13.06 0.94 21.83
C ASP A 6 12.80 1.05 20.33
N LYS A 7 13.51 0.22 19.56
CA LYS A 7 13.21 -0.05 18.16
C LYS A 7 11.79 -0.57 18.13
N ARG A 8 10.82 0.32 17.90
CA ARG A 8 9.38 0.03 17.74
C ARG A 8 9.23 -1.35 17.10
N ARG A 9 8.90 -2.36 17.91
CA ARG A 9 8.69 -3.72 17.41
C ARG A 9 7.45 -3.69 16.53
N ILE A 10 7.65 -3.75 15.22
CA ILE A 10 6.59 -3.75 14.20
C ILE A 10 5.79 -5.07 14.26
N SER A 11 6.39 -6.13 14.80
CA SER A 11 5.80 -7.45 14.95
C SER A 11 6.46 -8.18 16.13
N HIS A 12 5.80 -9.24 16.61
CA HIS A 12 6.41 -10.20 17.53
C HIS A 12 7.56 -10.99 16.89
N GLN A 13 7.69 -10.95 15.55
CA GLN A 13 8.82 -11.55 14.85
C GLN A 13 10.11 -10.72 15.04
N PRO A 14 11.26 -11.36 15.30
CA PRO A 14 12.54 -10.66 15.43
C PRO A 14 12.89 -9.91 14.13
N SER A 15 13.35 -8.66 14.24
CA SER A 15 13.72 -7.84 13.06
C SER A 15 14.81 -8.49 12.20
N LYS A 16 15.73 -9.26 12.80
CA LYS A 16 16.74 -10.05 12.06
C LYS A 16 16.08 -11.10 11.17
N ARG A 17 15.01 -11.76 11.66
CA ARG A 17 14.25 -12.77 10.91
C ARG A 17 13.43 -12.12 9.80
N ILE A 18 12.75 -11.02 10.11
CA ILE A 18 12.03 -10.23 9.09
C ILE A 18 13.00 -9.78 8.00
N GLY A 19 14.19 -9.32 8.39
CA GLY A 19 15.21 -8.92 7.43
C GLY A 19 15.70 -10.07 6.54
N ALA A 20 15.99 -11.23 7.12
CA ALA A 20 16.39 -12.40 6.34
C ALA A 20 15.32 -12.89 5.35
N VAL A 21 14.03 -12.76 5.70
CA VAL A 21 12.89 -13.21 4.86
C VAL A 21 12.49 -12.17 3.82
N ASP A 22 12.51 -10.88 4.15
CA ASP A 22 12.20 -9.77 3.23
C ASP A 22 13.33 -9.51 2.20
N VAL A 23 14.35 -10.38 2.12
CA VAL A 23 15.60 -10.13 1.36
C VAL A 23 16.32 -8.84 1.82
N ARG A 24 16.14 -8.47 3.09
CA ARG A 24 16.88 -7.41 3.79
C ARG A 24 18.19 -8.00 4.35
N LEU A 25 19.11 -8.37 3.46
CA LEU A 25 20.42 -8.88 3.85
C LEU A 25 21.29 -7.76 4.46
N PRO A 26 21.89 -7.94 5.65
CA PRO A 26 22.57 -6.86 6.38
C PRO A 26 24.01 -6.55 5.87
N HIS A 27 24.41 -6.98 4.67
CA HIS A 27 25.82 -6.82 4.25
C HIS A 27 26.09 -6.63 2.75
N ILE A 28 25.12 -6.14 1.97
CA ILE A 28 25.39 -5.73 0.58
C ILE A 28 25.07 -4.24 0.41
N TRP A 29 26.12 -3.47 0.18
CA TRP A 29 26.16 -2.03 -0.04
C TRP A 29 25.54 -1.57 -1.38
N SER A 30 24.68 -2.37 -2.03
CA SER A 30 23.99 -1.94 -3.24
C SER A 30 22.68 -2.70 -3.47
N CYS A 31 21.58 -1.97 -3.28
CA CYS A 31 20.32 -2.05 -4.03
C CYS A 31 19.47 -3.34 -4.04
N PHE A 32 18.77 -3.62 -2.92
CA PHE A 32 17.43 -4.28 -2.96
C PHE A 32 16.39 -3.54 -2.10
N TYR A 33 16.58 -2.23 -1.91
CA TYR A 33 15.46 -1.36 -1.62
C TYR A 33 14.97 -0.85 -2.96
N LEU A 34 13.81 -1.33 -3.44
CA LEU A 34 12.97 -0.44 -4.22
C LEU A 34 12.73 0.75 -3.29
N ALA A 35 13.37 1.89 -3.57
CA ALA A 35 13.07 3.13 -2.89
C ALA A 35 11.58 3.37 -3.16
N ARG A 36 10.72 2.96 -2.23
CA ARG A 36 9.29 3.20 -2.35
C ARG A 36 9.13 4.67 -2.65
N ALA A 37 8.42 4.98 -3.74
CA ALA A 37 8.35 6.32 -4.28
C ALA A 37 8.14 7.36 -3.16
N ALA A 38 8.99 8.39 -3.14
CA ALA A 38 8.85 9.54 -2.23
C ALA A 38 7.49 10.25 -2.38
N LEU A 39 6.79 9.98 -3.49
CA LEU A 39 5.53 10.59 -3.86
C LEU A 39 4.35 9.66 -3.57
N ASN A 40 3.37 10.17 -2.83
CA ASN A 40 2.10 9.47 -2.62
C ASN A 40 1.19 9.70 -3.84
N PRO A 41 0.55 8.65 -4.38
CA PRO A 41 -0.43 8.82 -5.45
C PRO A 41 -1.63 9.66 -4.96
N PRO A 42 -2.30 10.42 -5.85
CA PRO A 42 -3.48 11.20 -5.47
C PRO A 42 -4.55 10.33 -4.81
N THR A 43 -5.19 10.85 -3.76
CA THR A 43 -6.25 10.12 -3.04
C THR A 43 -7.43 9.75 -3.95
N SER A 44 -7.77 10.62 -4.90
CA SER A 44 -8.80 10.38 -5.92
C SER A 44 -8.46 9.16 -6.79
N LEU A 45 -7.19 9.00 -7.14
CA LEU A 45 -6.69 7.86 -7.92
C LEU A 45 -6.68 6.58 -7.09
N CYS A 46 -6.24 6.65 -5.83
CA CYS A 46 -6.28 5.51 -4.90
C CYS A 46 -7.69 4.94 -4.72
N LYS A 47 -8.71 5.81 -4.69
CA LYS A 47 -10.13 5.41 -4.54
C LYS A 47 -10.66 4.63 -5.75
N LYS A 48 -10.01 4.71 -6.92
CA LYS A 48 -10.40 3.95 -8.12
C LYS A 48 -10.03 2.47 -8.03
N LEU A 49 -9.01 2.12 -7.25
CA LEU A 49 -8.68 0.74 -6.91
C LEU A 49 -9.60 0.24 -5.80
N PHE A 50 -10.20 -0.93 -5.97
CA PHE A 50 -11.13 -1.55 -5.00
C PHE A 50 -12.21 -0.60 -4.43
N PRO A 51 -12.99 0.15 -5.25
CA PRO A 51 -13.77 1.32 -4.79
C PRO A 51 -14.62 1.08 -3.53
N ALA A 52 -15.24 -0.10 -3.42
CA ALA A 52 -16.08 -0.50 -2.30
C ALA A 52 -15.40 -0.38 -0.93
N ILE A 53 -14.07 -0.50 -0.84
CA ILE A 53 -13.33 -0.44 0.43
C ILE A 53 -13.48 0.91 1.14
N GLY A 54 -13.69 2.01 0.41
CA GLY A 54 -13.96 3.31 1.03
C GLY A 54 -15.28 3.30 1.80
N LYS A 55 -16.35 2.80 1.16
CA LYS A 55 -17.66 2.62 1.79
C LYS A 55 -17.58 1.70 3.01
N TRP A 56 -16.82 0.60 2.92
CA TRP A 56 -16.65 -0.32 4.04
C TRP A 56 -15.88 0.31 5.20
N HIS A 57 -14.83 1.09 4.92
CA HIS A 57 -14.11 1.84 5.95
C HIS A 57 -15.04 2.78 6.72
N ASP A 58 -15.87 3.56 6.01
CA ASP A 58 -16.78 4.52 6.63
C ASP A 58 -17.88 3.83 7.46
N ARG A 59 -18.44 2.73 6.95
CA ARG A 59 -19.43 1.90 7.69
C ARG A 59 -18.86 1.33 8.98
N LEU A 60 -17.65 0.77 8.92
CA LEU A 60 -17.00 0.19 10.09
C LEU A 60 -16.64 1.28 11.12
N ALA A 61 -16.19 2.46 10.65
CA ALA A 61 -15.86 3.59 11.51
C ALA A 61 -17.08 4.18 12.23
N ALA A 62 -18.22 4.27 11.53
CA ALA A 62 -19.47 4.78 12.09
C ALA A 62 -20.07 3.85 13.17
N LYS A 63 -19.59 2.60 13.30
CA LYS A 63 -20.26 1.53 14.06
C LYS A 63 -21.74 1.37 13.69
N GLU A 64 -22.15 1.92 12.54
CA GLU A 64 -23.48 1.84 11.97
C GLU A 64 -23.61 0.50 11.28
N LEU A 65 -23.86 -0.50 12.11
CA LEU A 65 -24.65 -1.62 11.67
C LEU A 65 -26.00 -1.37 12.29
N SER A 66 -26.98 -1.09 11.44
CA SER A 66 -28.37 -1.01 11.85
C SER A 66 -28.68 -2.21 12.77
N PRO A 67 -29.59 -2.10 13.76
CA PRO A 67 -29.95 -3.22 14.64
C PRO A 67 -30.40 -4.51 13.91
N GLY A 68 -30.60 -4.47 12.59
CA GLY A 68 -30.87 -5.63 11.72
C GLY A 68 -29.79 -5.97 10.67
N ASP A 69 -28.62 -5.33 10.70
CA ASP A 69 -27.51 -5.68 9.81
C ASP A 69 -26.83 -6.97 10.30
N PRO A 70 -26.69 -8.01 9.44
CA PRO A 70 -26.20 -9.33 9.85
C PRO A 70 -24.69 -9.38 10.14
N ILE A 71 -23.94 -8.34 9.79
CA ILE A 71 -22.47 -8.35 9.86
C ILE A 71 -22.03 -7.60 11.11
N ARG A 72 -21.59 -8.27 12.17
CA ARG A 72 -20.95 -7.59 13.31
C ARG A 72 -19.53 -7.16 12.89
N PRO A 73 -19.08 -5.91 13.13
CA PRO A 73 -17.78 -5.47 12.67
C PRO A 73 -16.72 -6.07 13.59
N THR A 74 -15.89 -6.95 13.06
CA THR A 74 -14.83 -7.60 13.84
C THR A 74 -13.52 -6.83 13.72
N VAL A 75 -12.57 -7.11 14.63
CA VAL A 75 -11.21 -6.56 14.56
C VAL A 75 -10.54 -6.93 13.23
N THR A 76 -10.84 -8.13 12.72
CA THR A 76 -10.34 -8.64 11.44
C THR A 76 -10.84 -7.81 10.26
N ASP A 77 -12.11 -7.42 10.25
CA ASP A 77 -12.69 -6.61 9.15
C ASP A 77 -12.01 -5.25 9.05
N ASN A 78 -11.81 -4.60 10.20
CA ASN A 78 -11.10 -3.33 10.27
C ASN A 78 -9.66 -3.44 9.78
N ALA A 79 -8.94 -4.48 10.24
CA ALA A 79 -7.56 -4.72 9.82
C ALA A 79 -7.47 -5.02 8.32
N PHE A 80 -8.39 -5.83 7.78
CA PHE A 80 -8.42 -6.16 6.36
C PHE A 80 -8.68 -4.92 5.48
N VAL A 81 -9.66 -4.08 5.85
CA VAL A 81 -9.93 -2.82 5.16
C VAL A 81 -8.70 -1.91 5.16
N GLN A 82 -8.00 -1.80 6.30
CA GLN A 82 -6.76 -1.02 6.39
C GLN A 82 -5.65 -1.58 5.48
N VAL A 83 -5.47 -2.90 5.44
CA VAL A 83 -4.50 -3.55 4.56
C VAL A 83 -4.79 -3.23 3.10
N ILE A 84 -6.06 -3.31 2.66
CA ILE A 84 -6.40 -2.95 1.28
C ILE A 84 -6.20 -1.45 1.00
N MET A 85 -6.48 -0.58 1.97
CA MET A 85 -6.21 0.86 1.83
C MET A 85 -4.71 1.17 1.68
N MET A 86 -3.86 0.46 2.42
CA MET A 86 -2.40 0.56 2.25
C MET A 86 -1.97 -0.02 0.91
N PHE A 87 -2.52 -1.17 0.54
CA PHE A 87 -2.23 -1.84 -0.73
C PHE A 87 -2.54 -0.96 -1.93
N ARG A 88 -3.65 -0.22 -1.93
CA ARG A 88 -3.97 0.75 -3.01
C ARG A 88 -2.83 1.73 -3.28
N LYS A 89 -2.21 2.24 -2.22
CA LYS A 89 -1.10 3.21 -2.34
C LYS A 89 0.15 2.54 -2.86
N THR A 90 0.57 1.44 -2.23
CA THR A 90 1.80 0.74 -2.61
C THR A 90 1.70 0.18 -4.03
N PHE A 91 0.55 -0.38 -4.40
CA PHE A 91 0.31 -0.90 -5.73
C PHE A 91 0.41 0.20 -6.81
N LEU A 92 -0.16 1.39 -6.58
CA LEU A 92 -0.04 2.51 -7.52
C LEU A 92 1.37 3.11 -7.58
N GLN A 93 2.10 3.09 -6.48
CA GLN A 93 3.51 3.53 -6.48
C GLN A 93 4.36 2.57 -7.32
N ASP A 94 4.22 1.27 -7.06
CA ASP A 94 5.03 0.25 -7.72
C ASP A 94 4.57 0.02 -9.18
N SER A 95 3.31 0.32 -9.51
CA SER A 95 2.80 0.16 -10.88
C SER A 95 3.54 1.01 -11.91
N VAL A 96 4.11 2.15 -11.51
CA VAL A 96 4.91 2.99 -12.42
C VAL A 96 6.09 2.18 -12.98
N LEU A 97 6.90 1.60 -12.08
CA LEU A 97 8.03 0.75 -12.45
C LEU A 97 7.56 -0.54 -13.12
N MET A 98 6.53 -1.20 -12.58
CA MET A 98 6.05 -2.47 -13.11
C MET A 98 5.51 -2.33 -14.55
N MET A 99 4.94 -1.19 -14.91
CA MET A 99 4.46 -0.92 -16.26
C MET A 99 5.61 -0.72 -17.26
N GLU A 100 6.78 -0.28 -16.81
CA GLU A 100 8.00 -0.22 -17.65
C GLU A 100 8.67 -1.57 -17.79
N LEU A 101 8.75 -2.34 -16.70
CA LEU A 101 9.35 -3.67 -16.72
C LEU A 101 8.49 -4.68 -17.49
N HIS A 102 7.16 -4.55 -17.42
CA HIS A 102 6.21 -5.51 -17.97
C HIS A 102 5.06 -4.82 -18.72
N PRO A 103 5.32 -4.10 -19.83
CA PRO A 103 4.32 -3.30 -20.53
C PRO A 103 3.15 -4.12 -21.11
N CYS A 104 3.33 -5.43 -21.31
CA CYS A 104 2.32 -6.31 -21.89
C CYS A 104 1.35 -6.94 -20.88
N TYR A 105 1.41 -6.60 -19.59
CA TYR A 105 0.50 -7.19 -18.61
C TYR A 105 -0.95 -6.69 -18.79
N PRO A 106 -1.95 -7.59 -18.77
CA PRO A 106 -3.36 -7.21 -18.97
C PRO A 106 -3.88 -6.20 -17.94
N ILE A 107 -3.28 -6.15 -16.75
CA ILE A 107 -3.69 -5.24 -15.68
C ILE A 107 -3.61 -3.76 -16.10
N TRP A 108 -2.70 -3.40 -17.01
CA TRP A 108 -2.55 -2.03 -17.52
C TRP A 108 -3.68 -1.59 -18.44
N GLN A 109 -4.52 -2.52 -18.93
CA GLN A 109 -5.71 -2.19 -19.72
C GLN A 109 -6.86 -1.68 -18.86
N HIS A 110 -6.75 -1.78 -17.52
CA HIS A 110 -7.76 -1.25 -16.62
C HIS A 110 -7.82 0.28 -16.69
N SER A 111 -9.03 0.85 -16.68
CA SER A 111 -9.27 2.29 -16.86
C SER A 111 -8.54 3.19 -15.86
N THR A 112 -8.16 2.66 -14.69
CA THR A 112 -7.32 3.37 -13.70
C THR A 112 -5.96 3.78 -14.27
N PHE A 113 -5.36 2.97 -15.14
CA PHE A 113 -4.03 3.24 -15.72
C PHE A 113 -4.08 4.07 -17.00
N SER A 114 -5.27 4.21 -17.60
CA SER A 114 -5.53 5.18 -18.66
C SER A 114 -5.97 6.55 -18.13
N ASP A 115 -6.13 6.69 -16.82
CA ASP A 115 -6.61 7.91 -16.20
C ASP A 115 -5.61 9.07 -16.35
N PRO A 116 -6.04 10.29 -16.70
CA PRO A 116 -5.14 11.44 -16.79
C PRO A 116 -4.38 11.72 -15.49
N ALA A 117 -4.99 11.49 -14.32
CA ALA A 117 -4.33 11.65 -13.03
C ALA A 117 -3.25 10.59 -12.79
N TYR A 118 -3.40 9.38 -13.36
CA TYR A 118 -2.35 8.36 -13.33
C TYR A 118 -1.15 8.79 -14.17
N TRP A 119 -1.37 9.26 -15.40
CA TRP A 119 -0.28 9.73 -16.26
C TRP A 119 0.45 10.95 -15.68
N SER A 120 -0.29 11.89 -15.08
CA SER A 120 0.31 13.00 -14.34
C SER A 120 1.17 12.53 -13.17
N PHE A 121 0.68 11.57 -12.38
CA PHE A 121 1.44 10.97 -11.29
C PHE A 121 2.69 10.23 -11.79
N LYS A 122 2.56 9.42 -12.84
CA LYS A 122 3.69 8.70 -13.48
C LYS A 122 4.79 9.67 -13.91
N GLY A 123 4.41 10.78 -14.55
CA GLY A 123 5.36 11.82 -14.97
C GLY A 123 6.12 12.46 -13.80
N GLN A 124 5.46 12.67 -12.65
CA GLN A 124 6.11 13.22 -11.46
C GLN A 124 7.13 12.26 -10.83
N VAL A 125 6.86 10.95 -10.87
CA VAL A 125 7.81 9.94 -10.36
C VAL A 125 9.09 9.93 -11.20
N HIS A 126 8.99 10.05 -12.52
CA HIS A 126 10.16 10.12 -13.41
C HIS A 126 11.01 11.39 -13.27
N ILE A 127 10.44 12.50 -12.76
CA ILE A 127 11.21 13.74 -12.55
C ILE A 127 12.15 13.62 -11.34
N ILE A 128 11.84 12.72 -10.40
CA ILE A 128 12.51 12.61 -9.10
C ILE A 128 13.46 11.40 -9.02
N ALA A 129 13.38 10.48 -9.99
CA ALA A 129 14.21 9.26 -10.09
C ALA A 129 15.49 9.50 -10.91
#